data_AF-A0A0D3A7R5-F1
#
_entry.id   AF-A0A0D3A7R5-F1
#
_cell.length_a   1.000
_cell.length_b   1.000
_cell.length_c   1.000
_cell.angle_alpha   90.00
_cell.angle_beta   90.00
_cell.angle_gamma   90.00
#
_symmetry.space_group_name_H-M   'P 1'
#
loop_
_entity.id
_entity.type
_entity.pdbx_description
1 polymer ?
#
loop_
_entity_poly.entity_id
_entity_poly.type
_entity_poly.pdbx_seq_one_letter_code
_entity_poly.pdbx_strand_id
1 'polypeptide(L)'
;MWDLDVNRMYVPLNVGKHWISMCVNFVTRSIEVFDCEGLRHPGAVEPFAVLIPRIVKAIQSSKSRQYQVKQYTVSYVSMPFLLNKSSSDCGVYALKHIAIF
;
A
#
# COMPACT_ATOMS: atom_id res chain seq x y z
N MET A 1 15.92 6.23 -7.53
CA MET A 1 14.67 6.45 -8.28
C MET A 1 13.70 5.32 -7.97
N TRP A 2 12.45 5.63 -7.61
CA TRP A 2 11.43 4.58 -7.37
C TRP A 2 11.21 3.79 -8.67
N ASP A 3 10.91 2.49 -8.56
CA ASP A 3 10.84 1.54 -9.70
C ASP A 3 12.20 1.17 -10.32
N LEU A 4 13.32 1.79 -9.89
CA LEU A 4 14.68 1.39 -10.26
C LEU A 4 15.48 0.90 -9.05
N ASP A 5 15.51 1.70 -7.99
CA ASP A 5 16.28 1.43 -6.77
C ASP A 5 15.38 0.95 -5.62
N VAL A 6 14.07 1.14 -5.76
CA VAL A 6 13.08 0.81 -4.73
C VAL A 6 11.95 0.03 -5.40
N ASN A 7 11.79 -1.23 -5.00
CA ASN A 7 10.77 -2.12 -5.55
C ASN A 7 9.43 -1.96 -4.82
N ARG A 8 9.47 -1.73 -3.50
CA ARG A 8 8.29 -1.69 -2.65
C ARG A 8 8.34 -0.54 -1.65
N MET A 9 7.17 0.00 -1.33
CA MET A 9 6.96 0.96 -0.26
C MET A 9 5.86 0.44 0.66
N TYR A 10 6.18 0.33 1.95
CA TYR A 10 5.23 -0.08 2.98
C TYR A 10 4.67 1.14 3.68
N VAL A 11 3.35 1.19 3.82
CA VAL A 11 2.62 2.38 4.29
C VAL A 11 1.58 1.95 5.33
N PRO A 12 1.82 2.21 6.63
CA PRO A 12 0.76 2.23 7.62
C PRO A 12 -0.22 3.36 7.26
N LEU A 13 -1.51 3.05 7.15
CA LEU A 13 -2.55 4.02 6.84
C LEU A 13 -3.58 4.02 7.97
N ASN A 14 -3.81 5.20 8.55
CA ASN A 14 -4.92 5.40 9.46
C ASN A 14 -6.21 5.67 8.66
N VAL A 15 -7.25 4.90 8.95
CA VAL A 15 -8.59 5.01 8.35
C VAL A 15 -9.62 5.38 9.42
N GLY A 16 -9.29 6.40 10.23
CA GLY A 16 -10.08 6.88 11.35
C GLY A 16 -9.57 6.33 12.69
N LYS A 17 -10.30 5.39 13.29
CA LYS A 17 -9.89 4.75 14.56
C LYS A 17 -9.11 3.45 14.35
N HIS A 18 -8.85 3.09 13.10
CA HIS A 18 -8.27 1.82 12.69
C HIS A 18 -7.01 2.05 11.85
N TRP A 19 -6.06 1.13 11.95
CA TRP A 19 -4.81 1.15 11.18
C TRP A 19 -4.74 -0.07 10.28
N ILE A 20 -4.48 0.18 9.00
CA ILE A 20 -4.22 -0.84 7.99
C ILE A 20 -2.80 -0.70 7.46
N SER A 21 -2.31 -1.71 6.73
CA SER A 21 -1.03 -1.65 6.04
C SER A 21 -1.22 -1.78 4.54
N MET A 22 -0.50 -0.97 3.77
CA MET A 22 -0.42 -1.05 2.32
C MET A 22 1.00 -1.40 1.89
N CYS A 23 1.14 -2.37 1.02
CA CYS A 23 2.37 -2.66 0.28
C CYS A 23 2.19 -2.15 -1.15
N VAL A 24 2.85 -1.05 -1.49
CA VAL A 24 2.91 -0.51 -2.85
C VAL A 24 4.09 -1.17 -3.55
N ASN A 25 3.83 -1.93 -4.60
CA ASN A 25 4.86 -2.53 -5.44
C ASN A 25 4.98 -1.73 -6.74
N PHE A 26 6.13 -1.07 -6.92
CA PHE A 26 6.39 -0.22 -8.09
C PHE A 26 6.58 -1.06 -9.36
N VAL A 27 7.21 -2.24 -9.24
CA VAL A 27 7.53 -3.15 -10.35
C VAL A 27 6.25 -3.77 -10.93
N THR A 28 5.41 -4.34 -10.07
CA THR A 28 4.13 -4.94 -10.51
C THR A 28 3.00 -3.92 -10.63
N ARG A 29 3.25 -2.67 -10.22
CA ARG A 29 2.29 -1.56 -10.23
C ARG A 29 0.99 -1.91 -9.51
N SER A 30 1.13 -2.47 -8.31
CA SER A 30 0.03 -2.96 -7.49
C SER A 30 0.13 -2.44 -6.06
N ILE A 31 -1.01 -2.40 -5.39
CA ILE A 31 -1.14 -2.07 -3.98
C ILE A 31 -1.85 -3.25 -3.31
N GLU A 32 -1.17 -3.91 -2.40
CA GLU A 32 -1.76 -4.92 -1.53
C GLU A 32 -2.16 -4.28 -0.21
N VAL A 33 -3.40 -4.49 0.22
CA VAL A 33 -3.95 -3.94 1.47
C VAL A 33 -4.14 -5.06 2.47
N PHE A 34 -3.58 -4.87 3.66
CA PHE A 34 -3.66 -5.78 4.79
C PHE A 34 -4.47 -5.13 5.89
N ASP A 35 -5.60 -5.74 6.22
CA ASP A 35 -6.51 -5.29 7.27
C ASP A 35 -6.85 -6.48 8.19
N CYS A 36 -6.50 -6.35 9.47
CA CYS A 36 -6.78 -7.38 10.47
C CYS A 36 -8.27 -7.51 10.85
N GLU A 37 -9.11 -6.54 10.48
CA GLU A 37 -10.57 -6.62 10.59
C GLU A 37 -11.22 -7.17 9.31
N GLY A 38 -10.45 -7.33 8.23
CA GLY A 38 -10.94 -7.83 6.94
C GLY A 38 -11.91 -6.87 6.23
N LEU A 39 -11.97 -5.60 6.66
CA LEU A 39 -12.79 -4.59 6.02
C LEU A 39 -12.11 -4.08 4.74
N ARG A 40 -12.90 -3.40 3.90
CA ARG A 40 -12.39 -2.72 2.70
C ARG A 40 -12.57 -1.22 2.89
N HIS A 41 -11.51 -0.46 2.69
CA HIS A 41 -11.48 0.99 2.81
C HIS A 41 -11.20 1.68 1.47
N PRO A 42 -12.00 1.44 0.40
CA PRO A 42 -11.69 1.92 -0.95
C PRO A 42 -11.57 3.44 -1.05
N GLY A 43 -12.41 4.19 -0.34
CA GLY A 43 -12.33 5.66 -0.32
C GLY A 43 -11.02 6.21 0.25
N ALA A 44 -10.34 5.45 1.13
CA ALA A 44 -9.03 5.82 1.65
C ALA A 44 -7.88 5.31 0.77
N VAL A 45 -8.04 4.14 0.14
CA VAL A 45 -6.95 3.44 -0.58
C VAL A 45 -6.88 3.82 -2.06
N GLU A 46 -8.01 3.87 -2.77
CA GLU A 46 -8.03 4.07 -4.23
C GLU A 46 -7.38 5.39 -4.69
N PRO A 47 -7.45 6.50 -3.95
CA PRO A 47 -6.70 7.71 -4.32
C PRO A 47 -5.19 7.48 -4.47
N PHE A 48 -4.60 6.56 -3.69
CA PHE A 48 -3.18 6.24 -3.79
C PHE A 48 -2.84 5.50 -5.10
N ALA A 49 -3.71 4.60 -5.56
CA ALA A 49 -3.53 3.90 -6.84
C ALA A 49 -3.45 4.84 -8.03
N VAL A 50 -4.05 6.02 -7.89
CA VAL A 50 -4.12 7.08 -8.89
C VAL A 50 -2.98 8.10 -8.72
N LEU A 51 -2.62 8.44 -7.48
CA LEU A 51 -1.59 9.46 -7.18
C LEU A 51 -0.16 8.94 -7.28
N ILE A 52 0.12 7.73 -6.77
CA ILE A 52 1.46 7.14 -6.76
C ILE A 52 2.11 7.11 -8.16
N PRO A 53 1.48 6.59 -9.23
CA PRO A 53 2.10 6.62 -10.56
C PRO A 53 2.40 8.04 -11.06
N ARG A 54 1.66 9.06 -10.62
CA ARG A 54 1.96 10.46 -10.97
C ARG A 54 3.16 10.99 -10.20
N ILE A 55 3.26 10.66 -8.91
CA ILE A 55 4.42 11.00 -8.08
C ILE A 55 5.68 10.35 -8.65
N VAL A 56 5.62 9.04 -8.95
CA VAL A 56 6.74 8.31 -9.57
C VAL A 56 7.18 9.01 -10.85
N LYS A 57 6.25 9.38 -11.75
CA LYS A 57 6.59 10.12 -12.97
C LYS A 57 7.22 11.49 -12.69
N ALA A 58 6.71 12.22 -11.70
CA ALA A 58 7.21 13.56 -11.37
C ALA A 58 8.64 13.55 -10.81
N ILE A 59 9.02 12.49 -10.10
CA ILE A 59 10.38 12.34 -9.52
C ILE A 59 11.36 11.63 -10.46
N GLN A 60 10.90 11.17 -11.62
CA GLN A 60 11.78 10.60 -12.64
C GLN A 60 12.66 11.67 -13.27
N SER A 61 13.95 11.38 -13.38
CA SER A 61 14.93 12.24 -14.06
C SER A 61 14.66 12.24 -15.56
N SER A 62 14.99 13.33 -16.25
CA SER A 62 14.83 13.45 -17.72
C SER A 62 15.58 12.39 -18.55
N LYS A 63 16.50 11.64 -17.95
CA LYS A 63 17.28 10.56 -18.59
C LYS A 63 16.63 9.17 -18.46
N SER A 64 15.54 9.01 -17.70
CA SER A 64 14.90 7.71 -17.53
C SER A 64 13.95 7.37 -18.68
N ARG A 65 13.73 6.07 -18.89
CA ARG A 65 12.75 5.53 -19.85
C ARG A 65 11.38 6.19 -19.63
N GLN A 66 10.63 6.45 -20.70
CA GLN A 66 9.29 7.06 -20.59
C GLN A 66 8.39 6.25 -19.66
N TYR A 67 8.08 6.80 -18.48
CA TYR A 67 7.16 6.18 -17.54
C TYR A 67 5.71 6.48 -17.89
N GLN A 68 4.95 5.42 -18.10
CA GLN A 68 3.53 5.51 -18.41
C GLN A 68 2.71 5.69 -17.13
N VAL A 69 1.98 6.80 -17.04
CA VAL A 69 1.02 7.02 -15.94
C VAL A 69 -0.21 6.18 -16.21
N LYS A 70 -0.30 5.05 -15.50
CA LYS A 70 -1.46 4.16 -15.45
C LYS A 70 -1.75 3.87 -13.98
N GLN A 71 -3.03 3.86 -13.64
CA GLN A 71 -3.49 3.53 -12.30
C GLN A 71 -2.96 2.17 -11.87
N TYR A 72 -2.52 2.07 -10.62
CA TYR A 72 -2.07 0.82 -10.02
C TYR A 72 -3.28 -0.06 -9.70
N THR A 73 -3.10 -1.38 -9.70
CA THR A 73 -4.15 -2.30 -9.24
C THR A 73 -4.20 -2.31 -7.71
N VAL A 74 -5.38 -2.52 -7.14
CA VAL A 74 -5.56 -2.66 -5.68
C VAL A 74 -6.11 -4.06 -5.40
N SER A 75 -5.45 -4.79 -4.50
CA SER A 75 -5.90 -6.08 -3.98
C SER A 75 -6.02 -6.03 -2.45
N TYR A 76 -7.10 -6.58 -1.94
CA TYR A 76 -7.32 -6.72 -0.49
C TYR A 76 -6.96 -8.14 -0.10
N VAL A 77 -5.93 -8.28 0.73
CA VAL A 77 -5.39 -9.57 1.14
C VAL A 77 -6.34 -10.21 2.15
N SER A 78 -6.69 -11.47 1.93
CA SER A 78 -7.49 -12.23 2.90
C SER A 78 -6.64 -12.51 4.13
N MET A 79 -7.07 -11.94 5.27
CA MET A 79 -6.41 -12.12 6.55
C MET A 79 -7.13 -13.20 7.36
N PRO A 80 -6.39 -14.07 8.09
CA PRO A 80 -6.99 -15.01 9.02
C PRO A 80 -7.99 -14.33 9.98
N PHE A 81 -9.15 -14.96 10.18
CA PHE A 81 -10.19 -14.45 11.07
C PHE A 81 -9.66 -14.36 12.52
N LEU A 82 -10.09 -13.35 13.28
CA LEU A 82 -9.77 -13.14 14.71
C LEU A 82 -8.28 -12.86 15.02
N LEU A 83 -7.55 -12.23 14.11
CA LEU A 83 -6.21 -11.72 14.42
C LEU A 83 -6.26 -10.59 15.46
N ASN A 84 -7.19 -9.65 15.31
CA ASN A 84 -7.40 -8.56 16.27
C ASN A 84 -8.19 -9.10 17.49
N LYS A 85 -7.49 -9.67 18.49
CA LYS A 85 -8.12 -10.24 19.70
C LYS A 85 -8.55 -9.17 20.70
N SER A 86 -7.92 -7.99 20.67
CA SER A 86 -8.38 -6.79 21.36
C SER A 86 -8.75 -5.73 20.32
N SER A 87 -9.61 -4.76 20.65
CA SER A 87 -9.93 -3.63 19.75
C SER A 87 -8.79 -2.60 19.60
N SER A 88 -7.55 -2.98 19.93
CA SER A 88 -6.37 -2.12 20.00
C SER A 88 -5.12 -2.68 19.31
N ASP A 89 -5.16 -3.87 18.70
CA ASP A 89 -3.96 -4.47 18.10
C ASP A 89 -3.72 -4.05 16.64
N CYS A 90 -4.64 -3.28 16.03
CA CYS A 90 -4.57 -2.92 14.61
C CYS A 90 -3.25 -2.21 14.23
N GLY A 91 -2.70 -1.36 15.10
CA GLY A 91 -1.40 -0.73 14.88
C GLY A 91 -0.24 -1.73 14.87
N VAL A 92 -0.26 -2.73 15.76
CA VAL A 92 0.74 -3.80 15.82
C VAL A 92 0.66 -4.67 14.57
N TYR A 93 -0.56 -5.00 14.11
CA TYR A 93 -0.76 -5.72 12.86
C TYR A 93 -0.27 -4.93 11.65
N ALA A 94 -0.60 -3.64 11.56
CA ALA A 94 -0.17 -2.79 10.47
C ALA A 94 1.36 -2.78 10.32
N LEU A 95 2.09 -2.76 11.44
CA LEU A 95 3.56 -2.82 11.47
C LEU A 95 4.13 -4.22 11.23
N LYS A 96 3.47 -5.27 11.74
CA LYS A 96 3.93 -6.67 11.57
C LYS A 96 4.04 -7.06 10.09
N HIS A 97 3.11 -6.58 9.26
CA HIS A 97 3.16 -6.81 7.81
C HIS A 97 4.27 -6.05 7.09
N ILE A 98 4.93 -5.10 7.74
CA ILE A 98 6.07 -4.37 7.20
C ILE A 98 7.38 -5.11 7.52
N ALA A 99 7.44 -5.80 8.66
CA ALA A 99 8.65 -6.45 9.16
C ALA A 99 8.86 -7.90 8.66
N ILE A 100 7.88 -8.50 7.98
CA ILE A 100 7.90 -9.92 7.56
C ILE A 100 8.28 -10.11 6.08
N PHE A 101 8.54 -9.05 5.33
CA PHE A 101 8.96 -9.10 3.93
C PHE A 101 10.41 -8.66 3.71
#